data_AF-A0A9E5ALW2-F1
#
_entry.id   AF-A0A9E5ALW2-F1
#
_cell.length_a   1.000
_cell.length_b   1.000
_cell.length_c   1.000
_cell.angle_alpha   90.00
_cell.angle_beta   90.00
_cell.angle_gamma   90.00
#
_symmetry.space_group_name_H-M   'P 1'
#
loop_
_entity.id
_entity.type
_entity.pdbx_description
1 polymer ?
#
loop_
_entity_poly.entity_id
_entity_poly.type
_entity_poly.pdbx_seq_one_letter_code
_entity_poly.pdbx_strand_id
1 'polypeptide(L)'
;MKRIMVSSLAVVAITLFGCSKSDQSNSSAPTQPSASTNQPDSTGQALEKYGHTMATAKRTALTRTDLITVDRAIQSFQADRGKNPESLDELIKEGFLPRLPDPPKGKTYSYNPQTTEVKIVDAN
;
A
#
# COMPACT_ATOMS: atom_id res chain seq x y z
N MET A 1 34.25 -36.27 -10.47
CA MET A 1 34.76 -36.13 -11.85
C MET A 1 33.92 -36.97 -12.79
N LYS A 2 33.15 -36.36 -13.70
CA LYS A 2 33.06 -36.71 -15.14
C LYS A 2 32.06 -35.75 -15.78
N ARG A 3 32.57 -34.96 -16.71
CA ARG A 3 31.82 -34.03 -17.56
C ARG A 3 31.26 -34.86 -18.71
N ILE A 4 29.97 -34.76 -18.99
CA ILE A 4 29.42 -35.16 -20.28
C ILE A 4 28.70 -33.93 -20.83
N MET A 5 29.41 -33.30 -21.74
CA MET A 5 29.01 -32.25 -22.66
C MET A 5 28.16 -32.86 -23.78
N VAL A 6 27.59 -31.98 -24.62
CA VAL A 6 26.98 -32.22 -25.95
C VAL A 6 25.44 -32.21 -25.87
N SER A 7 24.84 -31.03 -26.04
CA SER A 7 24.44 -30.46 -27.35
C SER A 7 23.15 -31.08 -27.87
N SER A 8 22.08 -30.31 -27.86
CA SER A 8 21.08 -30.34 -28.93
C SER A 8 20.29 -29.03 -28.92
N LEU A 9 20.63 -28.21 -29.89
CA LEU A 9 19.83 -27.13 -30.44
C LEU A 9 18.42 -27.67 -30.77
N ALA A 10 17.41 -27.19 -30.05
CA ALA A 10 16.02 -27.33 -30.46
C ALA A 10 15.32 -25.98 -30.27
N VAL A 11 15.41 -25.17 -31.33
CA VAL A 11 14.51 -24.06 -31.59
C VAL A 11 13.10 -24.66 -31.74
N VAL A 12 12.24 -24.48 -30.75
CA VAL A 12 10.82 -24.83 -30.85
C VAL A 12 10.00 -23.57 -30.72
N ALA A 13 9.30 -23.30 -31.82
CA ALA A 13 8.45 -22.15 -32.08
C ALA A 13 7.39 -21.96 -31.00
N ILE A 14 7.28 -20.72 -30.50
CA ILE A 14 6.18 -20.27 -29.65
C ILE A 14 4.96 -20.13 -30.57
N THR A 15 4.07 -21.13 -30.51
CA THR A 15 2.75 -21.08 -31.12
C THR A 15 1.90 -20.08 -30.36
N LEU A 16 1.49 -19.03 -31.06
CA LEU A 16 0.42 -18.12 -30.65
C LEU A 16 -0.91 -18.89 -30.71
N PHE A 17 -1.31 -19.51 -29.60
CA PHE A 17 -2.69 -19.89 -29.33
C PHE A 17 -3.05 -19.40 -27.94
N GLY A 18 -3.83 -18.32 -27.89
CA GLY A 18 -4.23 -17.67 -26.65
C GLY A 18 -5.44 -16.77 -26.82
N CYS A 19 -6.48 -17.25 -27.51
CA CYS A 19 -7.83 -16.72 -27.36
C CYS A 19 -8.56 -17.67 -26.40
N SER A 20 -8.64 -17.30 -25.12
CA SER A 20 -9.54 -17.95 -24.17
C SER A 20 -10.56 -16.92 -23.73
N LYS A 21 -11.76 -17.05 -24.27
CA LYS A 21 -12.96 -16.40 -23.75
C LYS A 21 -13.44 -17.23 -22.57
N SER A 22 -13.47 -16.61 -21.40
CA SER A 22 -14.09 -17.15 -20.19
C SER A 22 -14.74 -15.99 -19.46
N ASP A 23 -16.06 -16.01 -19.45
CA ASP A 23 -16.93 -15.07 -18.76
C ASP A 23 -16.75 -15.16 -17.22
N GLN A 24 -16.84 -13.97 -16.62
CA GLN A 24 -17.28 -13.66 -15.25
C GLN A 24 -16.50 -14.24 -14.05
N SER A 25 -15.61 -13.40 -13.50
CA SER A 25 -15.27 -13.39 -12.08
C SER A 25 -15.10 -11.94 -11.62
N ASN A 26 -15.88 -11.56 -10.61
CA ASN A 26 -15.82 -10.27 -9.93
C ASN A 26 -14.36 -9.91 -9.56
N SER A 27 -13.81 -8.89 -10.19
CA SER A 27 -12.59 -8.23 -9.75
C SER A 27 -12.82 -6.73 -9.75
N SER A 28 -13.10 -6.24 -8.55
CA SER A 28 -13.22 -4.82 -8.22
C SER A 28 -11.84 -4.18 -8.19
N ALA A 29 -11.51 -3.36 -9.19
CA ALA A 29 -10.59 -2.21 -9.12
C ALA A 29 -10.50 -1.51 -10.50
N PRO A 30 -10.14 -0.22 -10.59
CA PRO A 30 -10.54 0.93 -9.78
C PRO A 30 -11.72 1.65 -10.43
N THR A 31 -12.57 2.32 -9.65
CA THR A 31 -13.68 3.11 -10.18
C THR A 31 -13.14 4.34 -10.93
N GLN A 32 -12.93 4.17 -12.23
CA GLN A 32 -12.87 5.26 -13.20
C GLN A 32 -14.12 6.12 -13.00
N PRO A 33 -14.03 7.46 -12.97
CA PRO A 33 -15.21 8.29 -12.80
C PRO A 33 -16.06 8.22 -14.07
N SER A 34 -16.96 7.23 -14.12
CA SER A 34 -18.04 7.19 -15.10
C SER A 34 -18.99 8.35 -14.77
N ALA A 35 -18.91 9.39 -15.58
CA ALA A 35 -19.96 10.37 -15.71
C ALA A 35 -21.08 9.75 -16.54
N SER A 36 -22.20 9.41 -15.92
CA SER A 36 -23.51 9.49 -16.60
C SER A 36 -24.66 9.40 -15.59
N THR A 37 -25.31 10.52 -15.35
CA THR A 37 -26.73 10.60 -14.95
C THR A 37 -27.26 11.89 -15.57
N ASN A 38 -28.35 11.77 -16.31
CA ASN A 38 -28.89 12.84 -17.16
C ASN A 38 -29.49 13.99 -16.34
N GLN A 39 -28.97 15.21 -16.58
CA GLN A 39 -29.50 16.58 -16.35
C GLN A 39 -29.79 17.07 -14.91
N PRO A 40 -29.76 18.40 -14.63
CA PRO A 40 -29.05 19.55 -15.19
C PRO A 40 -28.04 20.18 -14.18
N ASP A 41 -27.15 21.07 -14.63
CA ASP A 41 -26.04 21.70 -13.87
C ASP A 41 -24.81 20.79 -13.60
N SER A 42 -24.06 20.56 -14.67
CA SER A 42 -22.93 19.64 -14.73
C SER A 42 -21.57 20.27 -14.39
N THR A 43 -21.49 21.59 -14.23
CA THR A 43 -20.21 22.30 -14.03
C THR A 43 -19.84 22.42 -12.55
N GLY A 44 -20.82 22.69 -11.67
CA GLY A 44 -20.59 22.73 -10.22
C GLY A 44 -20.25 21.36 -9.63
N GLN A 45 -21.04 20.35 -9.99
CA GLN A 45 -20.90 18.99 -9.45
C GLN A 45 -19.58 18.31 -9.86
N ALA A 46 -19.06 18.61 -11.06
CA ALA A 46 -17.78 18.07 -11.52
C ALA A 46 -16.60 18.61 -10.72
N LEU A 47 -16.62 19.91 -10.39
CA LEU A 47 -15.59 20.55 -9.57
C LEU A 47 -15.62 20.03 -8.13
N GLU A 48 -16.81 19.90 -7.54
CA GLU A 48 -16.96 19.32 -6.21
C GLU A 48 -16.47 17.87 -6.14
N LYS A 49 -16.82 17.05 -7.14
CA LYS A 49 -16.36 15.66 -7.22
C LYS A 49 -14.84 15.56 -7.37
N TYR A 50 -14.24 16.42 -8.20
CA TYR A 50 -12.77 16.48 -8.34
C TYR A 50 -12.09 16.89 -7.04
N GLY A 51 -12.59 17.94 -6.38
CA GLY A 51 -12.06 18.39 -5.08
C GLY A 51 -12.13 17.28 -4.04
N HIS A 52 -13.25 16.57 -3.97
CA HIS A 52 -13.43 15.46 -3.06
C HIS A 52 -12.48 14.28 -3.34
N THR A 53 -12.35 13.83 -4.59
CA THR A 53 -11.47 12.71 -4.94
C THR A 53 -10.00 13.03 -4.70
N MET A 54 -9.56 14.25 -5.04
CA MET A 54 -8.19 14.70 -4.77
C MET A 54 -7.91 14.80 -3.26
N ALA A 55 -8.85 15.33 -2.48
CA ALA A 55 -8.71 15.40 -1.03
C ALA A 55 -8.61 14.01 -0.38
N THR A 56 -9.39 13.04 -0.87
CA THR A 56 -9.33 11.65 -0.40
C THR A 56 -8.01 10.99 -0.80
N ALA A 57 -7.59 11.12 -2.07
CA ALA A 57 -6.32 10.59 -2.54
C ALA A 57 -5.13 11.15 -1.73
N LYS A 58 -5.13 12.45 -1.45
CA LYS A 58 -4.11 13.09 -0.61
C LYS A 58 -4.11 12.51 0.82
N ARG A 59 -5.27 12.34 1.46
CA ARG A 59 -5.35 11.73 2.79
C ARG A 59 -4.78 10.31 2.80
N THR A 60 -5.19 9.48 1.84
CA THR A 60 -4.69 8.10 1.74
C THR A 60 -3.18 8.05 1.52
N ALA A 61 -2.64 8.95 0.70
CA ALA A 61 -1.20 9.04 0.47
C ALA A 61 -0.45 9.42 1.75
N LEU A 62 -0.92 10.46 2.47
CA LEU A 62 -0.31 10.89 3.74
C LEU A 62 -0.32 9.75 4.77
N THR A 63 -1.48 9.13 5.01
CA THR A 63 -1.61 8.00 5.93
C THR A 63 -0.66 6.85 5.60
N ARG A 64 -0.50 6.51 4.31
CA ARG A 64 0.43 5.45 3.90
C ARG A 64 1.88 5.85 4.12
N THR A 65 2.26 7.08 3.77
CA THR A 65 3.62 7.57 3.97
C THR A 65 4.01 7.59 5.44
N ASP A 66 3.10 8.00 6.32
CA ASP A 66 3.32 8.02 7.76
C ASP A 66 3.54 6.60 8.30
N LEU A 67 2.70 5.64 7.90
CA LEU A 67 2.85 4.23 8.27
C LEU A 67 4.18 3.64 7.77
N ILE A 68 4.57 3.93 6.53
CA ILE A 68 5.85 3.48 5.96
C ILE A 68 7.03 4.03 6.78
N THR A 69 6.93 5.28 7.23
CA THR A 69 8.01 5.90 8.03
C THR A 69 8.18 5.19 9.37
N VAL A 70 7.08 4.89 10.06
CA VAL A 70 7.11 4.14 11.33
C VAL A 70 7.58 2.71 11.11
N ASP A 71 7.08 2.03 10.07
CA ASP A 71 7.49 0.66 9.73
C ASP A 71 8.99 0.55 9.46
N ARG A 72 9.56 1.48 8.69
CA ARG A 72 11.01 1.54 8.47
C ARG A 72 11.79 1.72 9.77
N ALA A 73 11.32 2.57 10.67
CA ALA A 73 11.96 2.77 11.97
C ALA A 73 11.97 1.48 12.81
N ILE A 74 10.86 0.73 12.78
CA ILE A 74 10.76 -0.58 13.44
C ILE A 74 11.73 -1.59 12.83
N GLN A 75 11.85 -1.62 11.50
CA GLN A 75 12.79 -2.50 10.82
C GLN A 75 14.25 -2.16 11.15
N SER A 76 14.60 -0.86 11.19
CA SER A 76 15.95 -0.45 11.61
C SER A 76 16.22 -0.79 13.07
N PHE A 77 15.25 -0.60 13.96
CA PHE A 77 15.39 -0.98 15.36
C PHE A 77 15.64 -2.48 15.51
N GLN A 78 14.88 -3.31 14.79
CA GLN A 78 15.09 -4.75 14.78
C GLN A 78 16.46 -5.16 14.23
N ALA A 79 16.92 -4.51 13.15
CA ALA A 79 18.22 -4.79 12.57
C ALA A 79 19.37 -4.49 13.56
N ASP A 80 19.24 -3.42 14.34
CA ASP A 80 20.29 -2.97 15.27
C ASP A 80 20.22 -3.65 16.65
N ARG A 81 19.02 -3.93 17.16
CA ARG A 81 18.79 -4.50 18.50
C ARG A 81 18.53 -6.00 18.51
N GLY A 82 18.24 -6.60 17.35
CA GLY A 82 17.88 -8.02 17.23
C GLY A 82 16.54 -8.38 17.86
N LYS A 83 15.72 -7.39 18.24
CA LYS A 83 14.40 -7.57 18.84
C LYS A 83 13.44 -6.48 18.35
N ASN A 84 12.14 -6.75 18.47
CA ASN A 84 11.11 -5.76 18.19
C ASN A 84 11.09 -4.70 19.29
N PRO A 85 10.70 -3.45 18.97
CA PRO A 85 10.40 -2.46 20.00
C PRO A 85 9.16 -2.93 20.78
N GLU A 86 9.10 -2.63 22.07
CA GLU A 86 7.93 -2.89 22.92
C GLU A 86 6.83 -1.84 22.70
N SER A 87 7.22 -0.65 22.26
CA SER A 87 6.31 0.47 21.99
C SER A 87 6.87 1.41 20.91
N LEU A 88 5.98 2.19 20.28
CA LEU A 88 6.41 3.23 19.33
C LEU A 88 7.25 4.33 20.00
N ASP A 89 7.04 4.57 21.29
CA ASP A 89 7.85 5.50 22.08
C ASP A 89 9.31 5.03 22.26
N GLU A 90 9.57 3.72 22.25
CA GLU A 90 10.94 3.18 22.31
C GLU A 90 11.74 3.60 21.07
N LEU A 91 11.11 3.61 19.90
CA LEU A 91 11.73 4.11 18.66
C LEU A 91 12.15 5.58 18.77
N ILE A 92 11.38 6.37 19.52
CA ILE A 92 11.67 7.80 19.74
C ILE A 92 12.82 7.96 20.73
N LYS A 93 12.73 7.27 21.87
CA LYS A 93 13.76 7.30 22.92
C LYS A 93 15.13 6.85 22.42
N GLU A 94 15.14 5.83 21.57
CA GLU A 94 16.35 5.23 21.03
C GLU A 94 16.85 5.94 19.77
N GLY A 95 16.11 6.95 19.28
CA GLY A 95 16.54 7.80 18.17
C GLY A 95 16.30 7.24 16.76
N PHE A 96 15.59 6.11 16.63
CA PHE A 96 15.18 5.55 15.33
C PHE A 96 14.07 6.36 14.67
N LEU A 97 13.31 7.11 15.47
CA LEU A 97 12.25 7.99 14.97
C LEU A 97 12.29 9.33 15.73
N PRO A 98 12.46 10.48 15.07
CA PRO A 98 12.57 11.76 15.77
C PRO A 98 11.28 12.13 16.53
N ARG A 99 10.13 11.79 15.94
CA ARG A 99 8.80 11.86 16.55
C ARG A 99 7.84 11.01 15.75
N LEU A 100 6.72 10.62 16.37
CA LEU A 100 5.64 9.99 15.63
C LEU A 100 4.99 11.02 14.68
N PRO A 101 4.76 10.70 13.39
CA PRO A 101 3.98 11.56 12.51
C PRO A 101 2.57 11.76 13.07
N ASP A 102 1.97 12.90 12.75
CA ASP A 102 0.65 13.24 13.28
C ASP A 102 -0.43 12.37 12.61
N PRO A 103 -1.22 11.59 13.37
CA PRO A 103 -2.24 10.77 12.77
C PRO A 103 -3.34 11.63 12.13
N PRO A 104 -4.08 11.09 11.15
CA PRO A 104 -5.26 11.77 10.61
C PRO A 104 -6.25 12.14 11.72
N LYS A 105 -7.04 13.20 11.50
CA LYS A 105 -8.06 13.68 12.44
C LYS A 105 -8.95 12.53 12.95
N GLY A 106 -9.08 12.41 14.27
CA GLY A 106 -9.91 11.39 14.92
C GLY A 106 -9.32 9.99 14.92
N LYS A 107 -8.04 9.83 14.57
CA LYS A 107 -7.34 8.55 14.58
C LYS A 107 -6.14 8.58 15.53
N THR A 108 -5.67 7.40 15.93
CA THR A 108 -4.46 7.18 16.72
C THR A 108 -3.69 5.95 16.20
N TYR A 109 -2.41 5.83 16.58
CA TYR A 109 -1.62 4.64 16.27
C TYR A 109 -1.89 3.53 17.28
N SER A 110 -2.02 2.31 16.78
CA SER A 110 -2.04 1.08 17.56
C SER A 110 -0.87 0.22 17.09
N TYR A 111 -0.06 -0.24 18.03
CA TYR A 111 1.11 -1.07 17.76
C TYR A 111 1.03 -2.38 18.54
N ASN A 112 1.35 -3.48 17.87
CA ASN A 112 1.49 -4.78 18.49
C ASN A 112 2.94 -5.28 18.38
N PRO A 113 3.68 -5.43 19.49
CA PRO A 113 5.09 -5.85 19.47
C PRO A 113 5.27 -7.31 19.06
N GLN A 114 4.28 -8.18 19.27
CA GLN A 114 4.37 -9.60 18.90
C GLN A 114 4.25 -9.81 17.39
N THR A 115 3.37 -9.05 16.74
CA THR A 115 3.17 -9.14 15.29
C THR A 115 3.96 -8.09 14.51
N THR A 116 4.60 -7.14 15.19
CA THR A 116 5.28 -5.99 14.57
C THR A 116 4.34 -5.07 13.78
N GLU A 117 3.03 -5.17 14.00
CA GLU A 117 2.05 -4.52 13.15
C GLU A 117 1.67 -3.14 13.71
N VAL A 118 1.73 -2.12 12.85
CA VAL A 118 1.27 -0.75 13.14
C VAL A 118 -0.03 -0.48 12.37
N LYS A 119 -1.06 -0.05 13.08
CA LYS A 119 -2.37 0.33 12.51
C LYS A 119 -2.75 1.72 12.95
N ILE A 120 -3.58 2.36 12.12
CA ILE A 120 -4.25 3.59 12.49
C ILE A 120 -5.70 3.23 12.82
N VAL A 121 -6.08 3.42 14.07
CA VAL A 121 -7.40 3.10 14.63
C VAL A 121 -8.13 4.38 15.03
N ASP A 122 -9.44 4.31 15.22
CA ASP A 122 -10.21 5.46 15.72
C ASP A 122 -9.79 5.84 17.14
N ALA A 123 -9.64 7.14 17.39
CA ALA A 123 -9.42 7.68 18.71
C ALA A 123 -10.76 7.73 19.45
N ASN A 124 -11.01 6.76 20.33
CA ASN A 124 -12.21 6.66 21.15
C ASN A 124 -12.12 7.51 22.42
#